data_AF-A0A2E7SW81-F1
#
_entry.id   AF-A0A2E7SW81-F1
#
_cell.length_a   1.000
_cell.length_b   1.000
_cell.length_c   1.000
_cell.angle_alpha   90.00
_cell.angle_beta   90.00
_cell.angle_gamma   90.00
#
_symmetry.space_group_name_H-M   'P 1'
#
loop_
_entity.id
_entity.type
_entity.pdbx_description
1 polymer ?
#
loop_
_entity_poly.entity_id
_entity_poly.type
_entity_poly.pdbx_seq_one_letter_code
_entity_poly.pdbx_strand_id
1 'polypeptide(L)'
;MQHANKNKTVNGFTIIELIMVMIIIGVLAAVAIPRFQDIVIESEVAVEQRVINTIYNGLETHAREKYVSNGVRSWPANPFDALSKVPPDYDDDLFVLSQMKDRDWVFTGSGNNATYNLTIAHLRKSDSIAYWTYVPDSGRIYYSGDPFGPMDVIHRVDDTGGN
;
A
#
# COMPACT_ATOMS: atom_id res chain seq x y z
N MET A 1 34.92 4.03 64.49
CA MET A 1 34.43 4.81 63.34
C MET A 1 33.01 4.33 63.04
N GLN A 2 31.99 5.11 63.38
CA GLN A 2 30.58 4.71 63.23
C GLN A 2 30.10 5.19 61.85
N HIS A 3 29.75 4.25 60.97
CA HIS A 3 29.22 4.56 59.64
C HIS A 3 27.74 4.94 59.77
N ALA A 4 27.43 6.22 59.57
CA ALA A 4 26.06 6.70 59.49
C ALA A 4 25.41 6.20 58.18
N ASN A 5 24.47 5.26 58.29
CA ASN A 5 23.69 4.79 57.16
C ASN A 5 22.53 5.76 56.92
N LYS A 6 22.61 6.56 55.85
CA LYS A 6 21.50 7.43 55.41
C LYS A 6 20.41 6.57 54.79
N ASN A 7 19.34 6.31 55.52
CA ASN A 7 18.12 5.73 54.95
C ASN A 7 17.54 6.71 53.91
N LYS A 8 17.67 6.38 52.62
CA LYS A 8 16.92 7.06 51.56
C LYS A 8 15.44 6.77 51.77
N THR A 9 14.63 7.81 51.97
CA THR A 9 13.17 7.70 51.90
C THR A 9 12.79 7.31 50.48
N VAL A 10 12.25 6.10 50.31
CA VAL A 10 11.65 5.67 49.05
C VAL A 10 10.26 6.30 49.01
N ASN A 11 10.11 7.39 48.26
CA ASN A 11 8.80 7.95 47.96
C ASN A 11 8.09 7.00 47.00
N GLY A 12 7.10 6.26 47.50
CA GLY A 12 6.26 5.39 46.68
C GLY A 12 5.24 6.19 45.86
N PHE A 13 4.97 5.74 44.64
CA PHE A 13 3.93 6.30 43.78
C PHE A 13 2.54 6.01 44.35
N THR A 14 1.60 6.96 44.24
CA THR A 14 0.24 6.74 44.75
C THR A 14 -0.63 6.01 43.74
N ILE A 15 -1.58 5.20 44.21
CA ILE A 15 -2.54 4.51 43.32
C ILE A 15 -3.40 5.51 42.56
N ILE A 16 -3.71 6.66 43.18
CA ILE A 16 -4.51 7.71 42.54
C ILE A 16 -3.76 8.35 41.36
N GLU A 17 -2.44 8.53 41.44
CA GLU A 17 -1.65 8.99 40.30
C GLU A 17 -1.72 7.99 39.14
N LEU A 18 -1.65 6.68 39.42
CA LEU A 18 -1.76 5.66 38.39
C LEU A 18 -3.15 5.67 37.71
N ILE A 19 -4.22 5.84 38.49
CA ILE A 19 -5.59 5.92 37.97
C ILE A 19 -5.78 7.16 37.09
N MET A 20 -5.29 8.33 37.51
CA MET A 20 -5.40 9.55 36.72
C MET A 20 -4.67 9.42 35.38
N VAL A 21 -3.48 8.82 35.37
CA VAL A 21 -2.71 8.55 34.14
C VAL A 21 -3.45 7.60 33.21
N MET A 22 -4.05 6.52 33.74
CA MET A 22 -4.84 5.59 32.95
C MET A 22 -6.05 6.27 32.29
N ILE A 23 -6.74 7.15 33.01
CA ILE A 23 -7.87 7.92 32.47
C ILE A 23 -7.40 8.81 31.31
N ILE A 24 -6.28 9.52 31.48
CA ILE A 24 -5.73 10.39 30.44
C ILE A 24 -5.35 9.57 29.19
N ILE A 25 -4.62 8.46 29.36
CA ILE A 25 -4.24 7.58 28.25
C ILE A 25 -5.48 6.98 27.58
N GLY A 26 -6.51 6.63 28.34
CA GLY A 26 -7.78 6.12 27.81
C GLY A 26 -8.47 7.09 26.86
N VAL A 27 -8.56 8.37 27.23
CA VAL A 27 -9.14 9.41 26.36
C VAL A 27 -8.27 9.66 25.14
N LEU A 28 -6.94 9.73 25.30
CA LEU A 28 -6.01 9.93 24.18
C LEU A 28 -6.09 8.77 23.18
N ALA A 29 -6.13 7.52 23.66
CA ALA A 29 -6.21 6.34 22.81
C ALA A 29 -7.51 6.32 21.98
N ALA A 30 -8.64 6.68 22.58
CA ALA A 30 -9.93 6.71 21.89
C ALA A 30 -9.95 7.66 20.68
N VAL A 31 -9.22 8.79 20.74
CA VAL A 31 -9.13 9.76 19.64
C VAL A 31 -7.98 9.42 18.67
N ALA A 32 -6.87 8.89 19.18
CA ALA A 32 -5.66 8.65 18.38
C ALA A 32 -5.81 7.44 17.44
N ILE A 33 -6.43 6.34 17.89
CA ILE A 33 -6.57 5.11 17.10
C ILE A 33 -7.29 5.34 15.76
N PRO A 34 -8.51 5.93 15.70
CA PRO A 34 -9.20 6.10 14.42
C PRO A 34 -8.43 7.02 13.47
N ARG A 35 -7.87 8.13 13.98
CA ARG A 35 -7.03 9.03 13.18
C ARG A 35 -5.79 8.35 12.61
N PHE A 36 -5.17 7.46 13.37
CA PHE A 36 -3.98 6.76 12.91
C PHE A 36 -4.30 5.81 11.76
N GLN A 37 -5.47 5.15 11.77
CA GLN A 37 -5.92 4.30 10.67
C GLN A 37 -6.09 5.10 9.38
N ASP A 38 -6.74 6.27 9.44
CA ASP A 38 -6.91 7.15 8.28
C ASP A 38 -5.57 7.59 7.68
N ILE A 39 -4.62 7.99 8.53
CA ILE A 39 -3.27 8.42 8.11
C ILE A 39 -2.53 7.28 7.41
N VAL A 40 -2.65 6.04 7.91
CA VAL A 40 -2.02 4.88 7.26
C VAL A 40 -2.61 4.66 5.88
N ILE A 41 -3.93 4.69 5.72
CA ILE A 41 -4.60 4.50 4.43
C ILE A 41 -4.20 5.62 3.45
N GLU A 42 -4.23 6.88 3.89
CA GLU A 42 -3.81 8.02 3.04
C GLU A 42 -2.34 7.89 2.62
N SER A 43 -1.48 7.40 3.51
CA SER A 43 -0.07 7.15 3.18
C SER A 43 0.11 6.04 2.13
N GLU A 44 -0.73 5.00 2.17
CA GLU A 44 -0.73 3.91 1.19
C GLU A 44 -1.23 4.41 -0.17
N VAL A 45 -2.34 5.17 -0.21
CA VAL A 45 -2.84 5.81 -1.44
C VAL A 45 -1.77 6.70 -2.08
N ALA A 46 -1.05 7.50 -1.27
CA ALA A 46 0.03 8.33 -1.79
C ALA A 46 1.20 7.50 -2.35
N VAL A 47 1.49 6.33 -1.80
CA VAL A 47 2.49 5.39 -2.35
C VAL A 47 2.00 4.78 -3.66
N GLU A 48 0.74 4.34 -3.71
CA GLU A 48 0.12 3.81 -4.92
C GLU A 48 0.21 4.80 -6.09
N GLN A 49 -0.22 6.04 -5.88
CA GLN A 49 -0.15 7.09 -6.89
C GLN A 49 1.27 7.30 -7.41
N ARG A 50 2.28 7.25 -6.53
CA ARG A 50 3.69 7.37 -6.95
C ARG A 50 4.12 6.17 -7.79
N VAL A 51 3.73 4.95 -7.42
CA VAL A 51 4.06 3.74 -8.19
C VAL A 51 3.40 3.79 -9.56
N ILE A 52 2.10 4.09 -9.63
CA ILE A 52 1.38 4.19 -10.92
C ILE A 52 1.95 5.30 -11.80
N ASN A 53 2.28 6.46 -11.24
CA ASN A 53 2.94 7.52 -12.00
C ASN A 53 4.34 7.09 -12.49
N THR A 54 5.07 6.30 -11.70
CA THR A 54 6.38 5.75 -12.12
C THR A 54 6.20 4.76 -13.27
N ILE A 55 5.19 3.90 -13.21
CA ILE A 55 4.82 2.98 -14.31
C ILE A 55 4.47 3.79 -15.56
N TYR A 56 3.61 4.79 -15.45
CA TYR A 56 3.22 5.64 -16.57
C TYR A 56 4.44 6.29 -17.26
N ASN A 57 5.36 6.86 -16.48
CA ASN A 57 6.57 7.48 -17.03
C ASN A 57 7.53 6.44 -17.62
N GLY A 58 7.64 5.26 -17.00
CA GLY A 58 8.41 4.14 -17.53
C GLY A 58 7.88 3.66 -18.87
N LEU A 59 6.56 3.50 -18.99
CA LEU A 59 5.88 3.11 -20.22
C LEU A 59 6.10 4.13 -21.36
N GLU A 60 6.00 5.44 -21.08
CA GLU A 60 6.28 6.48 -22.08
C GLU A 60 7.76 6.48 -22.49
N THR A 61 8.68 6.24 -21.56
CA THR A 61 10.11 6.11 -21.85
C THR A 61 10.37 4.90 -22.75
N HIS A 62 9.83 3.73 -22.40
CA HIS A 62 9.93 2.51 -23.20
C HIS A 62 9.38 2.71 -24.62
N ALA A 63 8.21 3.35 -24.74
CA ALA A 63 7.60 3.60 -26.05
C ALA A 63 8.46 4.54 -26.92
N ARG A 64 9.12 5.54 -26.32
CA ARG A 64 10.07 6.42 -27.02
C ARG A 64 11.30 5.68 -27.50
N GLU A 65 11.87 4.83 -26.66
CA GLU A 65 13.01 3.99 -27.04
C GLU A 65 12.67 3.07 -28.23
N LYS A 66 11.49 2.42 -28.19
CA LYS A 66 11.00 1.60 -29.31
C LYS A 66 10.76 2.39 -30.58
N TYR A 67 10.25 3.61 -30.46
CA TYR A 67 10.08 4.50 -31.61
C TYR A 67 11.43 4.90 -32.24
N VAL A 68 12.45 5.18 -31.43
CA VAL A 68 13.80 5.49 -31.93
C VAL A 68 14.45 4.27 -32.57
N SER A 69 14.27 3.08 -31.99
CA SER A 69 14.88 1.84 -32.49
C SER A 69 14.21 1.31 -33.76
N ASN A 70 12.87 1.28 -33.78
CA ASN A 70 12.10 0.52 -34.76
C ASN A 70 11.06 1.38 -35.51
N GLY A 71 11.01 2.70 -35.26
CA GLY A 71 10.10 3.63 -35.92
C GLY A 71 8.63 3.53 -35.48
N VAL A 72 8.30 2.66 -34.54
CA VAL A 72 6.92 2.43 -34.05
C VAL A 72 6.92 2.43 -32.53
N ARG A 73 5.93 3.11 -31.93
CA ARG A 73 5.71 3.05 -30.48
C ARG A 73 5.07 1.70 -30.12
N SER A 74 5.61 1.05 -29.12
CA SER A 74 5.07 -0.19 -28.54
C SER A 74 5.33 -0.21 -27.05
N TRP A 75 4.47 -0.87 -26.28
CA TRP A 75 4.60 -1.01 -24.84
C TRP A 75 4.82 -2.47 -24.45
N PRO A 76 5.43 -2.75 -23.28
CA PRO A 76 5.62 -4.10 -22.81
C PRO A 76 4.30 -4.78 -22.44
N ALA A 77 4.26 -6.11 -22.49
CA ALA A 77 3.10 -6.88 -22.06
C ALA A 77 2.83 -6.70 -20.56
N ASN A 78 3.89 -6.67 -19.76
CA ASN A 78 3.83 -6.36 -18.34
C ASN A 78 4.27 -4.90 -18.09
N PRO A 79 3.45 -4.06 -17.43
CA PRO A 79 3.79 -2.66 -17.21
C PRO A 79 4.98 -2.47 -16.26
N PHE A 80 5.28 -3.45 -15.39
CA PHE A 80 6.44 -3.40 -14.50
C PHE A 80 7.78 -3.58 -15.23
N ASP A 81 7.79 -4.19 -16.43
CA ASP A 81 8.99 -4.35 -17.26
C ASP A 81 9.53 -3.00 -17.78
N ALA A 82 8.71 -1.95 -17.75
CA ALA A 82 9.13 -0.60 -18.14
C ALA A 82 9.88 0.15 -17.03
N LEU A 83 9.98 -0.43 -15.84
CA LEU A 83 10.60 0.20 -14.68
C LEU A 83 12.08 -0.17 -14.56
N SER A 84 12.92 0.81 -14.24
CA SER A 84 14.32 0.55 -13.86
C SER A 84 14.43 -0.10 -12.47
N LYS A 85 13.43 0.12 -11.61
CA LYS A 85 13.30 -0.47 -10.29
C LYS A 85 11.84 -0.74 -10.00
N VAL A 86 11.51 -2.03 -9.85
CA VAL A 86 10.18 -2.47 -9.42
C VAL A 86 9.96 -2.17 -7.93
N PRO A 87 8.69 -2.02 -7.48
CA PRO A 87 8.38 -1.94 -6.04
C PRO A 87 8.95 -3.14 -5.28
N PRO A 88 9.38 -2.98 -4.01
CA PRO A 88 9.98 -4.06 -3.23
C PRO A 88 9.08 -5.29 -3.08
N ASP A 89 7.78 -5.06 -2.98
CA ASP A 89 6.76 -6.09 -2.76
C ASP A 89 6.08 -6.50 -4.08
N TYR A 90 6.77 -6.39 -5.23
CA TYR A 90 6.24 -6.83 -6.52
C TYR A 90 6.45 -8.35 -6.71
N ASP A 91 5.37 -9.07 -6.96
CA ASP A 91 5.34 -10.50 -7.25
C ASP A 91 4.96 -10.71 -8.74
N ASP A 92 5.91 -11.22 -9.52
CA ASP A 92 5.77 -11.48 -10.95
C ASP A 92 5.19 -12.86 -11.29
N ASP A 93 5.10 -13.75 -10.30
CA ASP A 93 4.58 -15.11 -10.42
C ASP A 93 3.11 -15.22 -9.98
N LEU A 94 2.55 -14.15 -9.41
CA LEU A 94 1.19 -14.12 -8.86
C LEU A 94 0.19 -13.38 -9.75
N PHE A 95 -0.85 -14.10 -10.19
CA PHE A 95 -1.91 -13.55 -11.05
C PHE A 95 -3.30 -13.53 -10.40
N VAL A 96 -3.42 -14.04 -9.17
CA VAL A 96 -4.68 -14.25 -8.47
C VAL A 96 -4.75 -13.35 -7.25
N LEU A 97 -5.64 -12.35 -7.29
CA LEU A 97 -5.77 -11.33 -6.23
C LEU A 97 -6.06 -11.91 -4.84
N SER A 98 -6.80 -13.03 -4.74
CA SER A 98 -7.08 -13.68 -3.45
C SER A 98 -5.88 -14.38 -2.82
N GLN A 99 -4.81 -14.59 -3.58
CA GLN A 99 -3.58 -15.23 -3.11
C GLN A 99 -2.50 -14.22 -2.72
N MET A 100 -2.73 -12.91 -2.96
CA MET A 100 -1.84 -11.82 -2.55
C MET A 100 -1.62 -11.85 -1.03
N LYS A 101 -0.42 -11.48 -0.62
CA LYS A 101 0.01 -11.39 0.76
C LYS A 101 0.68 -10.03 0.99
N ASP A 102 0.88 -9.67 2.25
CA ASP A 102 1.84 -8.66 2.70
C ASP A 102 2.22 -7.50 1.75
N ARG A 103 1.25 -6.62 1.45
CA ARG A 103 1.48 -5.39 0.65
C ARG A 103 1.91 -5.64 -0.80
N ASP A 104 1.62 -6.82 -1.33
CA ASP A 104 2.02 -7.19 -2.67
C ASP A 104 1.54 -6.19 -3.73
N TRP A 105 2.37 -6.04 -4.75
CA TRP A 105 2.03 -5.52 -6.06
C TRP A 105 2.03 -6.69 -7.04
N VAL A 106 0.98 -6.81 -7.85
CA VAL A 106 0.89 -7.85 -8.87
C VAL A 106 0.41 -7.27 -10.20
N PHE A 107 0.75 -7.96 -11.28
CA PHE A 107 0.12 -7.74 -12.58
C PHE A 107 -0.47 -9.04 -13.10
N THR A 108 -1.77 -9.07 -13.31
CA THR A 108 -2.47 -10.31 -13.68
C THR A 108 -2.17 -10.79 -15.10
N GLY A 109 -1.65 -9.94 -15.99
CA GLY A 109 -1.36 -10.34 -17.37
C GLY A 109 -2.61 -10.63 -18.20
N SER A 110 -2.39 -11.05 -19.45
CA SER A 110 -3.47 -11.37 -20.38
C SER A 110 -3.91 -12.83 -20.23
N GLY A 111 -5.16 -13.06 -19.86
CA GLY A 111 -5.79 -14.38 -19.83
C GLY A 111 -5.55 -15.20 -18.57
N ASN A 112 -4.71 -14.75 -17.63
CA ASN A 112 -4.47 -15.48 -16.38
C ASN A 112 -5.57 -15.26 -15.33
N ASN A 113 -6.36 -14.19 -15.46
CA ASN A 113 -7.46 -13.86 -14.57
C ASN A 113 -8.66 -13.34 -15.37
N ALA A 114 -9.78 -14.06 -15.33
CA ALA A 114 -10.95 -13.72 -16.14
C ALA A 114 -11.65 -12.43 -15.67
N THR A 115 -11.68 -12.18 -14.35
CA THR A 115 -12.35 -11.02 -13.76
C THR A 115 -11.44 -9.80 -13.77
N TYR A 116 -10.19 -9.98 -13.36
CA TYR A 116 -9.19 -8.92 -13.25
C TYR A 116 -8.13 -9.11 -14.33
N ASN A 117 -8.53 -9.16 -15.60
CA ASN A 117 -7.59 -9.31 -16.71
C ASN A 117 -6.77 -8.02 -16.90
N LEU A 118 -5.49 -8.13 -17.27
CA LEU A 118 -4.60 -6.99 -17.49
C LEU A 118 -4.63 -5.94 -16.36
N THR A 119 -4.66 -6.41 -15.12
CA THR A 119 -4.90 -5.59 -13.93
C THR A 119 -3.62 -5.47 -13.12
N ILE A 120 -3.24 -4.24 -12.82
CA ILE A 120 -2.25 -3.91 -11.78
C ILE A 120 -3.02 -3.86 -10.47
N ALA A 121 -2.58 -4.58 -9.45
CA ALA A 121 -3.24 -4.59 -8.15
C ALA A 121 -2.22 -4.40 -7.01
N HIS A 122 -2.66 -3.72 -5.95
CA HIS A 122 -1.90 -3.54 -4.72
C HIS A 122 -2.75 -3.98 -3.52
N LEU A 123 -2.21 -4.85 -2.66
CA LEU A 123 -2.82 -5.21 -1.39
C LEU A 123 -2.43 -4.17 -0.33
N ARG A 124 -3.40 -3.60 0.37
CA ARG A 124 -3.17 -2.67 1.49
C ARG A 124 -3.08 -3.40 2.82
N LYS A 125 -2.55 -2.76 3.86
CA LYS A 125 -2.55 -3.33 5.22
C LYS A 125 -3.95 -3.56 5.80
N SER A 126 -4.96 -2.86 5.28
CA SER A 126 -6.37 -3.05 5.62
C SER A 126 -7.01 -4.28 4.96
N ASP A 127 -6.24 -5.13 4.27
CA ASP A 127 -6.73 -6.28 3.48
C ASP A 127 -7.64 -5.92 2.30
N SER A 128 -7.64 -4.63 1.94
CA SER A 128 -8.30 -4.11 0.75
C SER A 128 -7.33 -4.10 -0.44
N ILE A 129 -7.82 -4.41 -1.63
CA ILE A 129 -7.03 -4.42 -2.86
C ILE A 129 -7.46 -3.25 -3.75
N ALA A 130 -6.51 -2.35 -4.02
CA ALA A 130 -6.65 -1.28 -4.99
C ALA A 130 -6.20 -1.76 -6.36
N TYR A 131 -6.93 -1.44 -7.43
CA TYR A 131 -6.56 -1.91 -8.76
C TYR A 131 -6.74 -0.90 -9.89
N TRP A 132 -5.95 -1.11 -10.95
CA TRP A 132 -5.93 -0.33 -12.19
C TRP A 132 -5.88 -1.28 -13.39
N THR A 133 -6.53 -0.92 -14.50
CA THR A 133 -6.42 -1.70 -15.74
C THR A 133 -5.36 -1.11 -16.65
N TYR A 134 -4.45 -1.95 -17.13
CA TYR A 134 -3.43 -1.60 -18.12
C TYR A 134 -3.79 -2.17 -19.50
N VAL A 135 -3.56 -1.42 -20.56
CA VAL A 135 -3.80 -1.88 -21.95
C VAL A 135 -2.47 -1.90 -22.72
N PRO A 136 -1.84 -3.07 -22.91
CA PRO A 136 -0.55 -3.19 -23.60
C PRO A 136 -0.54 -2.59 -25.01
N ASP A 137 -1.65 -2.69 -25.75
CA ASP A 137 -1.72 -2.20 -27.13
C ASP A 137 -1.58 -0.68 -27.26
N SER A 138 -1.87 0.06 -26.19
CA SER A 138 -1.87 1.53 -26.18
C SER A 138 -1.02 2.15 -25.09
N GLY A 139 -0.49 1.34 -24.17
CA GLY A 139 0.21 1.82 -22.98
C GLY A 139 -0.67 2.53 -21.96
N ARG A 140 -2.00 2.50 -22.12
CA ARG A 140 -2.93 3.25 -21.27
C ARG A 140 -3.13 2.54 -19.94
N ILE A 141 -3.18 3.34 -18.87
CA ILE A 141 -3.62 2.91 -17.54
C ILE A 141 -4.96 3.60 -17.26
N TYR A 142 -5.99 2.83 -16.90
CA TYR A 142 -7.27 3.35 -16.43
C TYR A 142 -7.20 3.60 -14.92
N TYR A 143 -7.70 4.77 -14.51
CA TYR A 143 -7.67 5.26 -13.14
C TYR A 143 -8.90 6.12 -12.86
N SER A 144 -9.19 6.36 -11.59
CA SER A 144 -10.28 7.25 -11.14
C SER A 144 -9.73 8.37 -10.26
N GLY A 145 -10.22 9.59 -10.46
CA GLY A 145 -9.71 10.78 -9.75
C GLY A 145 -8.31 11.23 -10.21
N ASP A 146 -7.88 12.39 -9.69
CA ASP A 146 -6.61 13.02 -10.05
C ASP A 146 -5.71 13.17 -8.81
N PRO A 147 -4.44 12.74 -8.83
CA PRO A 147 -3.75 11.98 -9.89
C PRO A 147 -3.82 10.45 -9.67
N PHE A 148 -4.13 9.70 -10.74
CA PHE A 148 -3.97 8.24 -10.84
C PHE A 148 -4.59 7.39 -9.70
N GLY A 149 -5.74 7.78 -9.15
CA GLY A 149 -6.40 6.96 -8.12
C GLY A 149 -6.88 5.59 -8.66
N PRO A 150 -7.07 4.59 -7.79
CA PRO A 150 -7.52 3.27 -8.22
C PRO A 150 -8.90 3.33 -8.88
N MET A 151 -9.15 2.42 -9.81
CA MET A 151 -10.47 2.31 -10.45
C MET A 151 -11.54 1.96 -9.41
N ASP A 152 -11.21 1.06 -8.50
CA ASP A 152 -12.02 0.69 -7.35
C ASP A 152 -11.12 0.03 -6.30
N VAL A 153 -11.66 -0.14 -5.09
CA VAL A 153 -11.02 -0.81 -3.97
C VAL A 153 -11.91 -1.93 -3.48
N ILE A 154 -11.50 -3.17 -3.72
CA ILE A 154 -12.24 -4.34 -3.23
C ILE A 154 -11.74 -4.74 -1.86
N HIS A 155 -12.63 -5.23 -1.01
CA HIS A 155 -12.25 -5.79 0.28
C HIS A 155 -12.28 -7.31 0.11
N ARG A 156 -11.22 -7.98 0.57
CA ARG A 156 -11.28 -9.44 0.70
C ARG A 156 -12.37 -9.76 1.71
N VAL A 157 -13.23 -10.71 1.38
CA VAL A 157 -14.26 -11.16 2.32
C VAL A 157 -13.51 -11.71 3.52
N ASP A 158 -13.68 -11.06 4.67
CA ASP A 158 -13.16 -11.55 5.92
C ASP A 158 -13.89 -12.86 6.28
N ASP A 159 -13.20 -13.81 6.92
CA ASP A 159 -13.83 -15.03 7.46
C ASP A 159 -14.92 -14.70 8.53
N THR A 160 -15.13 -13.43 8.84
CA THR A 160 -16.12 -12.90 9.80
C THR A 160 -17.32 -12.16 9.17
N GLY A 161 -17.37 -11.97 7.85
CA GLY A 161 -18.57 -11.48 7.15
C GLY A 161 -19.09 -10.11 7.60
N GLY A 162 -18.21 -9.13 7.79
CA GLY A 162 -18.60 -7.76 8.17
C GLY A 162 -18.58 -6.79 6.98
N ASN A 163 -19.76 -6.21 6.66
CA ASN A 163 -19.89 -5.03 5.78
C ASN A 163 -19.32 -3.75 6.42
#